data_AF-A0A1J3K5X4-F1
#
_entry.id   AF-A0A1J3K5X4-F1
#
_cell.length_a   1.000
_cell.length_b   1.000
_cell.length_c   1.000
_cell.angle_alpha   90.00
_cell.angle_beta   90.00
_cell.angle_gamma   90.00
#
_symmetry.space_group_name_H-M   'P 1'
#
loop_
_entity.id
_entity.type
_entity.pdbx_description
1 polymer ?
#
loop_
_entity_poly.entity_id
_entity_poly.type
_entity_poly.pdbx_seq_one_letter_code
_entity_poly.pdbx_strand_id
1 'polypeptide(L)'
;LTYSSELYVSAGLILKTSRNMQEQRIFIGNIPLMNSLGTFIVNGIYRIVINQILQSPGIYYQSELDHNGISVYTGTIISDWGGRLELEIDKKARIWARVSRKQKISILVLL
;
A
#
# COMPACT_ATOMS: atom_id res chain seq x y z
N LEU A 1 9.96 -28.71 0.19
CA LEU A 1 8.81 -29.11 -0.66
C LEU A 1 7.68 -28.11 -0.42
N THR A 2 7.34 -27.26 -1.38
CA THR A 2 6.22 -26.29 -1.29
C THR A 2 5.16 -26.74 -2.29
N TYR A 3 3.89 -26.77 -1.88
CA TYR A 3 2.79 -27.08 -2.79
C TYR A 3 2.46 -25.83 -3.61
N SER A 4 2.93 -25.80 -4.86
CA SER A 4 2.87 -24.63 -5.73
C SER A 4 2.66 -25.01 -7.19
N SER A 5 2.21 -24.06 -8.00
CA SER A 5 2.17 -24.15 -9.46
C SER A 5 3.01 -23.05 -10.09
N GLU A 6 3.55 -23.33 -11.27
CA GLU A 6 4.24 -22.34 -12.10
C GLU A 6 3.23 -21.29 -12.59
N LEU A 7 3.56 -20.02 -12.44
CA LEU A 7 2.79 -18.90 -12.98
C LEU A 7 3.46 -18.38 -14.26
N TYR A 8 2.69 -18.38 -15.33
CA TYR A 8 3.04 -17.75 -16.60
C TYR A 8 2.10 -16.59 -16.90
N VAL A 9 2.66 -15.49 -17.42
CA VAL A 9 1.91 -14.30 -17.85
C VAL A 9 2.29 -13.96 -19.28
N SER A 10 1.32 -13.52 -20.08
CA SER A 10 1.61 -12.98 -21.42
C SER A 10 2.09 -11.54 -21.30
N ALA A 11 3.27 -11.24 -21.85
CA ALA A 11 3.84 -9.90 -21.86
C ALA A 11 4.11 -9.47 -23.30
N GLY A 12 3.73 -8.22 -23.60
CA GLY A 12 3.96 -7.59 -24.91
C GLY A 12 5.03 -6.52 -24.82
N LEU A 13 6.04 -6.58 -25.70
CA LEU A 13 6.98 -5.49 -25.94
C LEU A 13 6.54 -4.69 -27.16
N ILE A 14 6.30 -3.39 -26.97
CA ILE A 14 5.92 -2.46 -28.04
C ILE A 14 7.08 -1.50 -28.29
N LEU A 15 7.69 -1.59 -29.48
CA LEU A 15 8.71 -0.63 -29.91
C LEU A 15 8.04 0.59 -30.52
N LYS A 16 8.08 1.73 -29.81
CA LYS A 16 7.42 2.99 -30.23
C LYS A 16 7.82 3.44 -31.64
N THR A 17 9.05 3.17 -32.06
CA THR A 17 9.59 3.57 -33.37
C THR A 17 9.07 2.71 -34.53
N SER A 18 8.80 1.42 -34.31
CA SER A 18 8.54 0.45 -35.38
C SER A 18 7.07 -0.02 -35.46
N ARG A 19 6.20 0.39 -34.53
CA ARG A 19 4.81 -0.08 -34.36
C ARG A 19 4.62 -1.63 -34.30
N ASN A 20 5.72 -2.38 -34.22
CA ASN A 20 5.70 -3.83 -34.08
C ASN A 20 5.53 -4.20 -32.60
N MET A 21 4.70 -5.21 -32.35
CA MET A 21 4.45 -5.79 -31.04
C MET A 21 4.99 -7.23 -31.02
N GLN A 22 5.80 -7.56 -30.03
CA GLN A 22 6.23 -8.92 -29.76
C GLN A 22 5.56 -9.40 -28.47
N GLU A 23 4.80 -10.49 -28.54
CA GLU A 23 4.15 -11.08 -27.38
C GLU A 23 4.83 -12.39 -27.00
N GLN A 24 5.09 -12.58 -25.70
CA GLN A 24 5.73 -13.78 -25.17
C GLN A 24 5.08 -14.20 -23.84
N ARG A 25 4.94 -15.51 -23.66
CA ARG A 25 4.63 -16.09 -22.34
C ARG A 25 5.88 -16.13 -21.49
N ILE A 26 5.85 -15.41 -20.38
CA ILE A 26 6.97 -15.28 -19.44
C ILE A 26 6.62 -16.01 -18.14
N PHE A 27 7.55 -16.82 -17.66
CA PHE A 27 7.49 -17.41 -16.31
C PHE A 27 7.81 -16.33 -15.27
N ILE A 28 6.91 -16.11 -14.31
CA ILE A 28 7.07 -15.11 -13.24
C ILE A 28 7.51 -15.75 -11.92
N GLY A 29 7.23 -17.03 -11.72
CA GLY A 29 7.62 -17.75 -10.51
C GLY A 29 6.63 -18.84 -10.12
N ASN A 30 6.89 -19.48 -8.99
CA ASN A 30 6.00 -20.48 -8.40
C ASN A 30 5.07 -19.83 -7.39
N ILE A 31 3.76 -20.05 -7.53
CA ILE A 31 2.74 -19.56 -6.59
C ILE A 31 2.28 -20.71 -5.70
N PRO A 32 2.37 -20.58 -4.35
CA PRO A 32 1.78 -21.54 -3.43
C PRO A 32 0.27 -21.65 -3.63
N LEU A 33 -0.24 -22.88 -3.70
CA LEU A 33 -1.66 -23.14 -3.88
C LEU A 33 -2.32 -23.51 -2.56
N MET A 34 -3.59 -23.11 -2.42
CA MET A 34 -4.44 -23.52 -1.31
C MET A 34 -4.96 -24.93 -1.59
N ASN A 35 -4.90 -25.82 -0.60
CA ASN A 35 -5.53 -27.14 -0.70
C ASN A 35 -7.04 -27.07 -0.36
N SER A 36 -7.74 -28.19 -0.53
CA SER A 36 -9.17 -28.31 -0.23
C SER A 36 -9.54 -28.04 1.24
N LEU A 37 -8.56 -28.06 2.15
CA LEU A 37 -8.73 -27.76 3.57
C LEU A 37 -8.56 -26.27 3.91
N GLY A 38 -8.28 -25.42 2.92
CA GLY A 38 -8.05 -23.99 3.15
C GLY A 38 -6.65 -23.64 3.67
N THR A 39 -5.69 -24.56 3.54
CA THR A 39 -4.31 -24.40 4.04
C THR A 39 -3.30 -24.37 2.89
N PHE A 40 -2.12 -23.80 3.14
CA PHE A 40 -0.98 -23.78 2.22
C PHE A 40 0.16 -24.64 2.78
N ILE A 41 0.88 -25.36 1.92
CA ILE A 41 2.08 -26.11 2.32
C ILE A 41 3.31 -25.35 1.86
N VAL A 42 4.07 -24.77 2.79
CA VAL A 42 5.29 -24.00 2.50
C VAL A 42 6.45 -24.65 3.22
N ASN A 43 7.47 -25.08 2.47
CA ASN A 43 8.64 -25.79 3.00
C ASN A 43 8.28 -27.04 3.84
N GLY A 44 7.24 -27.76 3.44
CA GLY A 44 6.77 -28.99 4.10
C GLY A 44 5.89 -28.76 5.33
N ILE A 45 5.58 -27.50 5.66
CA ILE A 45 4.79 -27.13 6.84
C ILE A 45 3.45 -26.54 6.39
N TYR A 46 2.37 -26.97 7.03
CA TYR A 46 1.03 -26.40 6.85
C TYR A 46 0.96 -25.00 7.44
N ARG A 47 0.44 -24.06 6.66
CA ARG A 47 0.22 -22.66 7.04
C ARG A 47 -1.20 -22.25 6.70
N ILE A 48 -1.78 -21.41 7.54
CA ILE A 48 -3.13 -20.85 7.35
C ILE A 48 -2.97 -19.34 7.21
N VAL A 49 -3.62 -18.77 6.19
CA VAL A 49 -3.71 -17.32 6.03
C VAL A 49 -4.89 -16.82 6.86
N ILE A 50 -4.62 -15.84 7.72
CA ILE A 50 -5.65 -15.18 8.54
C ILE A 50 -6.05 -13.85 7.93
N ASN A 51 -7.34 -13.53 8.00
CA ASN A 51 -7.82 -12.22 7.59
C ASN A 51 -7.37 -11.15 8.58
N GLN A 52 -6.85 -10.04 8.07
CA GLN A 52 -6.49 -8.87 8.86
C GLN A 52 -7.60 -7.83 8.79
N ILE A 53 -7.88 -7.16 9.91
CA ILE A 53 -8.75 -5.99 9.93
C ILE A 53 -7.84 -4.76 9.76
N LEU A 54 -8.06 -4.02 8.68
CA LEU A 54 -7.33 -2.80 8.35
C LEU A 54 -8.28 -1.61 8.32
N GLN A 55 -7.74 -0.41 8.51
CA GLN A 55 -8.51 0.83 8.36
C GLN A 55 -8.95 0.98 6.91
N SER A 56 -10.24 1.23 6.69
CA SER A 56 -10.77 1.45 5.35
C SER A 56 -10.17 2.72 4.73
N PRO A 57 -10.09 2.80 3.40
CA PRO A 57 -9.78 4.04 2.71
C PRO A 57 -10.83 5.12 3.00
N GLY A 58 -10.35 6.35 3.17
CA GLY A 58 -11.19 7.45 3.64
C GLY A 58 -10.38 8.59 4.25
N ILE A 59 -11.11 9.59 4.73
CA ILE A 59 -10.55 10.76 5.41
C ILE A 59 -10.93 10.66 6.89
N TYR A 60 -9.92 10.68 7.75
CA TYR A 60 -10.07 10.58 9.20
C TYR A 60 -9.60 11.86 9.86
N TYR A 61 -10.37 12.34 10.84
CA TYR A 61 -10.04 13.53 11.61
C TYR A 61 -9.78 13.16 13.05
N GLN A 62 -8.77 13.78 13.64
CA GLN A 62 -8.40 13.61 15.03
C GLN A 62 -8.06 14.97 15.65
N SER A 63 -8.42 15.13 16.92
CA SER A 63 -8.00 16.26 17.75
C SER A 63 -7.33 15.72 19.00
N GLU A 64 -6.11 16.17 19.28
CA GLU A 64 -5.37 15.83 20.49
C GLU A 64 -5.03 17.11 21.26
N LEU A 65 -5.04 17.04 22.60
CA LEU A 65 -4.55 18.13 23.44
C LEU A 65 -3.06 17.92 23.72
N ASP A 66 -2.23 18.90 23.41
CA ASP A 66 -0.83 18.92 23.87
C ASP A 66 -0.79 19.12 25.40
N HIS A 67 0.38 18.92 26.00
CA HIS A 67 0.66 19.09 27.43
C HIS A 67 0.28 20.48 27.96
N ASN A 68 0.23 21.49 27.08
CA ASN A 68 -0.16 22.86 27.40
C ASN A 68 -1.66 23.14 27.22
N GLY A 69 -2.48 22.12 26.92
CA GLY A 69 -3.92 22.26 26.65
C GLY A 69 -4.27 22.84 25.28
N ILE A 70 -3.30 22.96 24.37
CA ILE A 70 -3.53 23.46 23.01
C ILE A 70 -3.96 22.30 22.11
N SER A 71 -5.07 22.47 21.39
CA SER A 71 -5.56 21.48 20.43
C SER A 71 -4.67 21.42 19.18
N VAL A 72 -4.28 20.22 18.80
CA VAL A 72 -3.64 19.88 17.51
C VAL A 72 -4.65 19.08 16.70
N TYR A 73 -4.90 19.51 15.47
CA TYR A 73 -5.85 18.86 14.57
C TYR A 73 -5.12 18.13 13.47
N THR A 74 -5.50 16.87 13.23
CA THR A 74 -4.89 16.03 12.20
C THR A 74 -5.96 15.47 11.27
N GLY A 75 -5.79 15.68 9.97
CA GLY A 75 -6.55 15.02 8.91
C GLY A 75 -5.69 13.97 8.21
N THR A 76 -6.10 12.71 8.23
CA THR A 76 -5.39 11.61 7.55
C THR A 76 -6.21 11.13 6.37
N ILE A 77 -5.63 11.17 5.18
CA ILE A 77 -6.18 10.63 3.95
C ILE A 77 -5.51 9.28 3.68
N ILE A 78 -6.34 8.24 3.57
CA ILE A 78 -5.94 6.87 3.28
C ILE A 78 -6.59 6.47 1.95
N SER A 79 -5.77 6.16 0.95
CA SER A 79 -6.23 5.68 -0.37
C SER A 79 -6.23 4.15 -0.44
N ASP A 80 -7.14 3.56 -1.22
CA ASP A 80 -7.13 2.11 -1.53
C ASP A 80 -5.81 1.63 -2.14
N TRP A 81 -5.24 2.46 -3.02
CA TRP A 81 -4.02 2.15 -3.77
C TRP A 81 -3.09 3.36 -3.70
N GLY A 82 -2.24 3.44 -2.68
CA GLY A 82 -1.31 4.56 -2.59
C GLY A 82 -0.74 4.85 -1.21
N GLY A 83 -0.17 6.05 -1.10
CA GLY A 83 0.43 6.56 0.11
C GLY A 83 -0.57 7.21 1.07
N ARG A 84 -0.19 7.29 2.33
CA ARG A 84 -0.93 8.03 3.37
C ARG A 84 -0.52 9.50 3.34
N LEU A 85 -1.49 10.41 3.28
CA LEU A 85 -1.25 11.84 3.40
C LEU A 85 -1.83 12.32 4.73
N GLU A 86 -1.00 12.95 5.55
CA GLU A 86 -1.42 13.55 6.81
C GLU A 86 -1.31 15.08 6.70
N LEU A 87 -2.35 15.78 7.12
CA LEU A 87 -2.40 17.21 7.29
C LEU A 87 -2.51 17.51 8.78
N GLU A 88 -1.68 18.40 9.28
CA GLU A 88 -1.66 18.75 10.71
C GLU A 88 -1.69 20.26 10.88
N ILE A 89 -2.54 20.74 11.78
CA ILE A 89 -2.51 22.11 12.30
C ILE A 89 -1.78 22.07 13.64
N ASP A 90 -0.57 22.60 13.67
CA ASP A 90 0.25 22.61 14.89
C ASP A 90 -0.22 23.66 15.91
N LYS A 91 0.38 23.62 17.10
CA LYS A 91 0.09 24.57 18.20
C LYS A 91 0.37 26.05 17.89
N LYS A 92 1.10 26.34 16.81
CA LYS A 92 1.35 27.71 16.33
C LYS A 92 0.43 28.07 15.16
N ALA A 93 -0.65 27.32 14.96
CA ALA A 93 -1.59 27.45 13.86
C ALA A 93 -0.94 27.33 12.47
N ARG A 94 0.17 26.59 12.36
CA ARG A 94 0.84 26.32 11.07
C ARG A 94 0.33 25.00 10.52
N ILE A 95 0.12 24.97 9.21
CA ILE A 95 -0.37 23.79 8.51
C ILE A 95 0.82 23.03 7.90
N TRP A 96 0.90 21.76 8.23
CA TRP A 96 1.92 20.83 7.78
C TRP A 96 1.30 19.71 6.96
N ALA A 97 2.01 19.25 5.94
CA ALA A 97 1.71 18.04 5.21
C ALA A 97 2.79 16.98 5.46
N ARG A 98 2.40 15.72 5.50
CA ARG A 98 3.29 14.57 5.54
C ARG A 98 2.83 13.53 4.54
N VAL A 99 3.66 13.27 3.52
CA VAL A 99 3.39 12.28 2.48
C VAL A 99 4.12 10.97 2.82
N SER A 100 3.38 9.85 2.86
CA SER A 100 3.92 8.49 3.02
C SER A 100 4.86 8.30 4.21
N ARG A 101 4.51 8.90 5.37
CA ARG A 101 5.31 8.85 6.61
C ARG A 101 6.70 9.49 6.53
N LYS A 102 6.96 10.35 5.54
CA LYS A 102 8.21 11.11 5.42
C LYS A 102 8.25 12.32 6.38
N GLN A 103 9.21 13.21 6.19
CA GLN A 103 9.33 14.45 6.96
C GLN A 103 8.10 15.36 6.77
N LYS A 104 7.76 16.13 7.82
CA LYS A 104 6.78 17.21 7.72
C LYS A 104 7.31 18.29 6.79
N ILE A 105 6.49 18.68 5.81
CA ILE A 105 6.73 19.81 4.91
C ILE A 105 5.63 20.84 5.13
N SER A 106 5.92 22.12 4.86
CA SER A 106 4.86 23.14 4.86
C SER A 106 3.82 22.80 3.79
N ILE A 107 2.53 23.01 4.08
CA ILE A 107 1.47 22.78 3.09
C ILE A 107 1.68 23.59 1.80
N LEU A 108 2.36 24.73 1.90
CA LEU A 108 2.68 25.61 0.77
C LEU A 108 3.58 24.95 -0.28
N VAL A 109 4.30 23.88 0.06
CA VAL A 109 5.14 23.14 -0.90
C VAL A 109 4.28 22.23 -1.79
N LEU A 110 3.08 21.87 -1.33
CA LEU A 110 2.17 20.96 -2.02
C LEU A 110 1.13 21.72 -2.88
N LEU A 111 0.97 23.03 -2.65
CA LEU A 111 0.11 23.94 -3.40
C LEU A 111 0.88 24.60 -4.55
#